data_AF-A0A955W8P8-F1
#
_entry.id   AF-A0A955W8P8-F1
#
_cell.length_a   1.000
_cell.length_b   1.000
_cell.length_c   1.000
_cell.angle_alpha   90.00
_cell.angle_beta   90.00
_cell.angle_gamma   90.00
#
_symmetry.space_group_name_H-M   'P 1'
#
loop_
_entity.id
_entity.type
_entity.pdbx_description
1 polymer ?
#
loop_
_entity_poly.entity_id
_entity_poly.type
_entity_poly.pdbx_seq_one_letter_code
_entity_poly.pdbx_strand_id
1 'polypeptide(L)'
;MTTPTEPAPSLRQRVLRSVDGPALDLAVFRVTVAVVIAASASVRVAVDWAELPAATRVAPLGVGWLIPHLPITPTLVAGARALLHAACLSAALGVFSRTSFALAALCAAYVLLIPQLGGAVFHDHHLLWFALLLAASPCGDALSVDAWRARRRGEPRPQSGPAHGLALRVGWLLVGLIYFFPGVHKLRELGLDWVLSDNLQHQLWWKWAQDPSLLPRLRIDRYPALLHALAGLTVLFELSFVVLVFFRRNRLWAVAAALAFHAGTHALMGIDFSVLYLCYTLFLPWSEWVSRWQARSPASSPADARPPTNAAPHERVDDSPAMQRALRLVAAVGLLLVAGVGSAGALGAMQAYPFACYPTFAYDPGEHMPSLVVDVQRPGGPRERLPGELYRPRGQRGLALEWRLAGAYGDFSTARLSAWWRETARDPRLRSRLAAPCTVRFARAFVSVDPDQRASATGEPRDEVPLLELPCEDGATPPRARP
;
A
#
# COMPACT_ATOMS: atom_id res chain seq x y z
N MET A 1 23.74 -54.92 21.70
CA MET A 1 22.66 -54.34 20.88
C MET A 1 23.07 -52.91 20.52
N THR A 2 23.60 -52.72 19.32
CA THR A 2 23.89 -51.39 18.77
C THR A 2 22.60 -50.82 18.20
N THR A 3 22.11 -49.73 18.79
CA THR A 3 21.01 -48.94 18.21
C THR A 3 21.42 -48.52 16.79
N PRO A 4 20.60 -48.77 15.76
CA PRO A 4 20.93 -48.34 14.41
C PRO A 4 21.01 -46.81 14.41
N THR A 5 22.20 -46.27 14.11
CA THR A 5 22.41 -44.85 13.87
C THR A 5 21.56 -44.43 12.68
N GLU A 6 20.56 -43.57 12.92
CA GLU A 6 19.76 -42.98 11.85
C GLU A 6 20.69 -42.32 10.81
N PRO A 7 20.45 -42.54 9.50
CA PRO A 7 21.23 -41.90 8.46
C PRO A 7 21.08 -40.37 8.56
N ALA A 8 22.18 -39.65 8.36
CA ALA A 8 22.19 -38.19 8.39
C ALA A 8 21.14 -37.62 7.41
N PRO A 9 20.40 -36.55 7.80
CA PRO A 9 19.36 -35.99 6.95
C PRO A 9 19.93 -35.46 5.64
N SER A 10 19.22 -35.73 4.54
CA SER A 10 19.59 -35.22 3.20
C SER A 10 19.57 -33.69 3.17
N LEU A 11 20.28 -33.08 2.22
CA LEU A 11 20.27 -31.62 2.02
C LEU A 11 18.83 -31.09 1.88
N ARG A 12 17.99 -31.81 1.12
CA ARG A 12 16.56 -31.49 0.95
C ARG A 12 15.83 -31.46 2.28
N GLN A 13 16.04 -32.44 3.16
CA GLN A 13 15.40 -32.49 4.48
C GLN A 13 15.88 -31.34 5.38
N ARG A 14 17.16 -30.98 5.33
CA ARG A 14 17.68 -29.82 6.09
C ARG A 14 17.03 -28.51 5.63
N VAL A 15 16.90 -28.32 4.31
CA VAL A 15 16.22 -27.15 3.75
C VAL A 15 14.75 -27.11 4.16
N LEU A 16 14.02 -28.21 4.02
CA LEU A 16 12.60 -28.28 4.42
C LEU A 16 12.40 -27.98 5.91
N ARG A 17 13.24 -28.55 6.79
CA ARG A 17 13.21 -28.25 8.23
C ARG A 17 13.52 -26.78 8.52
N SER A 18 14.42 -26.16 7.76
CA SER A 18 14.77 -24.74 7.94
C SER A 18 13.63 -23.79 7.58
N VAL A 19 12.69 -24.23 6.72
CA VAL A 19 11.51 -23.46 6.29
C VAL A 19 10.22 -23.93 6.93
N ASP A 20 10.27 -24.84 7.91
CA ASP A 20 9.08 -25.26 8.64
C ASP A 20 8.41 -24.07 9.35
N GLY A 21 7.09 -24.17 9.51
CA GLY A 21 6.31 -23.14 10.16
C GLY A 21 4.92 -23.58 10.62
N PRO A 22 4.32 -22.89 11.60
CA PRO A 22 3.03 -23.24 12.17
C PRO A 22 1.86 -22.81 11.27
N ALA A 23 0.82 -23.65 11.16
CA ALA A 23 -0.40 -23.33 10.44
C ALA A 23 -1.18 -22.17 11.09
N LEU A 24 -1.10 -22.04 12.42
CA LEU A 24 -1.76 -20.98 13.19
C LEU A 24 -1.25 -19.58 12.82
N ASP A 25 0.06 -19.40 12.67
CA ASP A 25 0.66 -18.11 12.32
C ASP A 25 0.18 -17.65 10.92
N LEU A 26 0.14 -18.59 9.96
CA LEU A 26 -0.40 -18.33 8.62
C LEU A 26 -1.91 -18.05 8.65
N ALA A 27 -2.67 -18.71 9.53
CA ALA A 27 -4.10 -18.47 9.68
C ALA A 27 -4.41 -17.09 10.28
N VAL A 28 -3.60 -16.59 11.22
CA VAL A 28 -3.74 -15.22 11.71
C VAL A 28 -3.44 -14.23 10.58
N PHE A 29 -2.36 -14.44 9.83
CA PHE A 29 -2.04 -13.61 8.67
C PHE A 29 -3.17 -13.61 7.63
N ARG A 30 -3.77 -14.79 7.37
CA ARG A 30 -4.96 -14.95 6.51
C ARG A 30 -6.10 -14.03 6.96
N VAL A 31 -6.48 -14.10 8.23
CA VAL A 31 -7.56 -13.27 8.78
C VAL A 31 -7.21 -11.79 8.68
N THR A 32 -5.99 -11.41 9.05
CA THR A 32 -5.51 -10.02 8.98
C THR A 32 -5.61 -9.45 7.57
N VAL A 33 -5.06 -10.14 6.56
CA VAL A 33 -5.06 -9.64 5.17
C VAL A 33 -6.48 -9.47 4.64
N ALA A 34 -7.38 -10.42 4.92
CA ALA A 34 -8.77 -10.33 4.51
C ALA A 34 -9.48 -9.10 5.12
N VAL A 35 -9.27 -8.85 6.41
CA VAL A 35 -9.83 -7.69 7.12
C VAL A 35 -9.24 -6.37 6.59
N VAL A 36 -7.92 -6.30 6.42
CA VAL A 36 -7.22 -5.10 5.96
C VAL A 36 -7.63 -4.73 4.52
N ILE A 37 -7.76 -5.72 3.61
CA ILE A 37 -8.28 -5.47 2.25
C ILE A 37 -9.67 -4.83 2.32
N ALA A 38 -10.59 -5.46 3.06
CA ALA A 38 -11.98 -5.00 3.17
C ALA A 38 -12.09 -3.59 3.77
N ALA A 39 -11.19 -3.25 4.70
CA ALA A 39 -11.16 -1.96 5.38
C ALA A 39 -10.31 -0.88 4.69
N SER A 40 -9.58 -1.20 3.63
CA SER A 40 -8.61 -0.26 3.02
C SER A 40 -9.28 0.99 2.43
N ALA A 41 -8.59 2.13 2.51
CA ALA A 41 -9.11 3.40 2.00
C ALA A 41 -9.35 3.37 0.48
N SER A 42 -8.46 2.73 -0.27
CA SER A 42 -8.62 2.55 -1.72
C SER A 42 -9.89 1.78 -2.08
N VAL A 43 -10.25 0.73 -1.33
CA VAL A 43 -11.52 0.02 -1.54
C VAL A 43 -12.73 0.92 -1.24
N ARG A 44 -12.64 1.80 -0.23
CA ARG A 44 -13.74 2.71 0.11
C ARG A 44 -14.00 3.74 -0.99
N VAL A 45 -12.95 4.36 -1.51
CA VAL A 45 -13.06 5.46 -2.49
C VAL A 45 -13.15 4.99 -3.95
N ALA A 46 -12.97 3.69 -4.23
CA ALA A 46 -12.91 3.19 -5.61
C ALA A 46 -14.13 3.57 -6.47
N VAL A 47 -15.33 3.62 -5.90
CA VAL A 47 -16.55 3.98 -6.63
C VAL A 47 -16.53 5.45 -7.04
N ASP A 48 -16.24 6.35 -6.09
CA ASP A 48 -16.15 7.80 -6.34
C ASP A 48 -15.06 8.10 -7.39
N TRP A 49 -13.94 7.39 -7.35
CA TRP A 49 -12.85 7.56 -8.33
C TRP A 49 -13.18 6.96 -9.70
N ALA A 50 -14.18 6.08 -9.81
CA ALA A 50 -14.66 5.59 -11.09
C ALA A 50 -15.46 6.66 -11.86
N GLU A 51 -15.98 7.68 -11.16
CA GLU A 51 -16.70 8.82 -11.76
C GLU A 51 -15.78 9.82 -12.45
N LEU A 52 -14.46 9.74 -12.20
CA LEU A 52 -13.50 10.60 -12.88
C LEU A 52 -13.63 10.48 -14.40
N PRO A 53 -13.66 11.61 -15.14
CA PRO A 53 -13.75 11.59 -16.59
C PRO A 53 -12.64 10.73 -17.20
N ALA A 54 -12.95 9.96 -18.24
CA ALA A 54 -11.97 9.04 -18.84
C ALA A 54 -10.67 9.75 -19.27
N ALA A 55 -10.77 10.99 -19.76
CA ALA A 55 -9.62 11.81 -20.16
C ALA A 55 -8.72 12.26 -18.99
N THR A 56 -9.18 12.22 -17.73
CA THR A 56 -8.38 12.57 -16.55
C THR A 56 -7.58 11.40 -15.99
N ARG A 57 -7.87 10.18 -16.45
CA ARG A 57 -7.24 8.96 -15.96
C ARG A 57 -5.83 8.82 -16.52
N VAL A 58 -4.88 8.53 -15.64
CA VAL A 58 -3.48 8.23 -16.01
C VAL A 58 -3.17 6.81 -15.62
N ALA A 59 -2.84 5.97 -16.60
CA ALA A 59 -2.53 4.57 -16.34
C ALA A 59 -1.17 4.43 -15.64
N PRO A 60 -1.09 3.71 -14.50
CA PRO A 60 0.17 3.28 -13.96
C PRO A 60 0.94 2.39 -14.95
N LEU A 61 2.26 2.39 -14.85
CA LEU A 61 3.11 1.47 -15.57
C LEU A 61 2.68 0.01 -15.26
N GLY A 62 2.63 -0.83 -16.31
CA GLY A 62 2.25 -2.24 -16.22
C GLY A 62 0.81 -2.56 -16.63
N VAL A 63 -0.11 -1.59 -16.55
CA VAL A 63 -1.54 -1.79 -16.86
C VAL A 63 -2.07 -0.90 -17.99
N GLY A 64 -1.25 -0.04 -18.58
CA GLY A 64 -1.69 0.87 -19.66
C GLY A 64 -2.35 0.18 -20.85
N TRP A 65 -1.87 -1.01 -21.23
CA TRP A 65 -2.47 -1.84 -22.29
C TRP A 65 -3.88 -2.34 -21.96
N LEU A 66 -4.19 -2.46 -20.66
CA LEU A 66 -5.44 -3.04 -20.18
C LEU A 66 -6.53 -1.98 -20.00
N ILE A 67 -6.17 -0.73 -19.66
CA ILE A 67 -7.13 0.35 -19.37
C ILE A 67 -8.16 0.57 -20.50
N PRO A 68 -7.81 0.60 -21.80
CA PRO A 68 -8.78 0.81 -22.87
C PRO A 68 -9.85 -0.29 -22.99
N HIS A 69 -9.54 -1.49 -22.48
CA HIS A 69 -10.41 -2.66 -22.53
C HIS A 69 -11.16 -2.90 -21.23
N LEU A 70 -10.80 -2.21 -20.15
CA LEU A 70 -11.49 -2.32 -18.88
C LEU A 70 -12.72 -1.41 -18.86
N PRO A 71 -13.94 -1.96 -18.71
CA PRO A 71 -15.09 -1.15 -18.41
C PRO A 71 -14.89 -0.53 -17.01
N ILE A 72 -14.82 0.79 -16.91
CA ILE A 72 -14.70 1.50 -15.62
C ILE A 72 -15.94 2.38 -15.46
N THR A 73 -16.94 1.83 -14.77
CA THR A 73 -18.19 2.50 -14.40
C THR A 73 -18.44 2.36 -12.91
N PRO A 74 -19.09 3.34 -12.25
CA PRO A 74 -19.40 3.26 -10.82
C PRO A 74 -20.16 1.98 -10.45
N THR A 75 -21.14 1.57 -11.27
CA THR A 75 -21.94 0.35 -11.04
C THR A 75 -21.09 -0.92 -11.05
N LEU A 76 -20.20 -1.07 -12.04
CA LEU A 76 -19.35 -2.26 -12.13
C LEU A 76 -18.31 -2.28 -10.99
N VAL A 77 -17.71 -1.13 -10.67
CA VAL A 77 -16.77 -1.01 -9.55
C VAL A 77 -17.47 -1.30 -8.22
N ALA A 78 -18.71 -0.84 -8.02
CA ALA A 78 -19.51 -1.16 -6.84
C ALA A 78 -19.82 -2.66 -6.74
N GLY A 79 -20.19 -3.31 -7.85
CA GLY A 79 -20.41 -4.76 -7.90
C GLY A 79 -19.14 -5.56 -7.60
N ALA A 80 -18.01 -5.19 -8.22
CA ALA A 80 -16.71 -5.82 -7.95
C ALA A 80 -16.25 -5.63 -6.50
N ARG A 81 -16.54 -4.46 -5.91
CA ARG A 81 -16.28 -4.17 -4.49
C ARG A 81 -17.14 -5.03 -3.56
N ALA A 82 -18.43 -5.19 -3.86
CA ALA A 82 -19.30 -6.06 -3.07
C ALA A 82 -18.83 -7.53 -3.12
N LEU A 83 -18.43 -7.99 -4.31
CA LEU A 83 -17.85 -9.32 -4.49
C LEU A 83 -16.52 -9.47 -3.73
N LEU A 84 -15.67 -8.43 -3.75
CA LEU A 84 -14.45 -8.37 -2.94
C LEU A 84 -14.75 -8.52 -1.44
N HIS A 85 -15.73 -7.78 -0.92
CA HIS A 85 -16.13 -7.88 0.50
C HIS A 85 -16.63 -9.28 0.86
N ALA A 86 -17.47 -9.89 0.02
CA ALA A 86 -17.92 -11.27 0.22
C ALA A 86 -16.75 -12.27 0.18
N ALA A 87 -15.83 -12.10 -0.77
CA ALA A 87 -14.62 -12.92 -0.89
C ALA A 87 -13.71 -12.76 0.35
N CYS A 88 -13.51 -11.54 0.84
CA CYS A 88 -12.77 -11.24 2.07
C CYS A 88 -13.42 -11.87 3.30
N LEU A 89 -14.75 -11.80 3.44
CA LEU A 89 -15.46 -12.43 4.55
C LEU A 89 -15.29 -13.97 4.52
N SER A 90 -15.51 -14.59 3.36
CA SER A 90 -15.29 -16.02 3.15
C SER A 90 -13.83 -16.42 3.43
N ALA A 91 -12.88 -15.60 2.97
CA ALA A 91 -11.46 -15.76 3.17
C ALA A 91 -11.05 -15.62 4.64
N ALA A 92 -11.67 -14.72 5.41
CA ALA A 92 -11.43 -14.52 6.84
C ALA A 92 -12.05 -15.64 7.70
N LEU A 93 -13.19 -16.18 7.31
CA LEU A 93 -13.77 -17.38 7.94
C LEU A 93 -13.05 -18.67 7.52
N GLY A 94 -12.28 -18.62 6.42
CA GLY A 94 -11.60 -19.77 5.85
C GLY A 94 -12.58 -20.79 5.28
N VAL A 95 -13.54 -20.31 4.50
CA VAL A 95 -14.47 -21.12 3.68
C VAL A 95 -13.90 -21.17 2.27
N PHE A 96 -13.50 -22.35 1.78
CA PHE A 96 -12.78 -22.50 0.52
C PHE A 96 -11.57 -21.54 0.42
N SER A 97 -10.79 -21.49 1.51
CA SER A 97 -9.82 -20.43 1.83
C SER A 97 -8.98 -19.98 0.63
N ARG A 98 -8.41 -20.93 -0.12
CA ARG A 98 -7.57 -20.65 -1.29
C ARG A 98 -8.35 -20.04 -2.45
N THR A 99 -9.53 -20.56 -2.74
CA THR A 99 -10.42 -20.04 -3.78
C THR A 99 -10.96 -18.66 -3.41
N SER A 100 -11.32 -18.44 -2.14
CA SER A 100 -11.75 -17.13 -1.67
C SER A 100 -10.63 -16.08 -1.79
N PHE A 101 -9.38 -16.44 -1.51
CA PHE A 101 -8.25 -15.54 -1.74
C PHE A 101 -7.93 -15.32 -3.22
N ALA A 102 -8.10 -16.33 -4.08
CA ALA A 102 -7.97 -16.15 -5.52
C ALA A 102 -9.01 -15.15 -6.07
N LEU A 103 -10.26 -15.29 -5.61
CA LEU A 103 -11.34 -14.36 -5.94
C LEU A 103 -11.09 -12.96 -5.36
N ALA A 104 -10.68 -12.87 -4.10
CA ALA A 104 -10.33 -11.61 -3.47
C ALA A 104 -9.17 -10.92 -4.20
N ALA A 105 -8.14 -11.66 -4.61
CA ALA A 105 -7.04 -11.11 -5.39
C ALA A 105 -7.50 -10.58 -6.75
N LEU A 106 -8.36 -11.32 -7.47
CA LEU A 106 -8.90 -10.88 -8.75
C LEU A 106 -9.74 -9.59 -8.61
N CYS A 107 -10.66 -9.56 -7.64
CA CYS A 107 -11.49 -8.37 -7.41
C CYS A 107 -10.65 -7.20 -6.88
N ALA A 108 -9.70 -7.44 -5.96
CA ALA A 108 -8.81 -6.41 -5.44
C ALA A 108 -7.91 -5.83 -6.55
N ALA A 109 -7.41 -6.65 -7.47
CA ALA A 109 -6.60 -6.19 -8.60
C ALA A 109 -7.34 -5.12 -9.41
N TYR A 110 -8.65 -5.28 -9.62
CA TYR A 110 -9.49 -4.29 -10.29
C TYR A 110 -9.88 -3.12 -9.40
N VAL A 111 -10.42 -3.38 -8.20
CA VAL A 111 -10.94 -2.33 -7.29
C VAL A 111 -9.84 -1.40 -6.78
N LEU A 112 -8.67 -1.95 -6.41
CA LEU A 112 -7.54 -1.14 -5.94
C LEU A 112 -6.86 -0.35 -7.05
N LEU A 113 -7.01 -0.75 -8.32
CA LEU A 113 -6.47 -0.02 -9.47
C LEU A 113 -7.20 1.30 -9.71
N ILE A 114 -8.52 1.33 -9.54
CA ILE A 114 -9.36 2.49 -9.88
C ILE A 114 -8.86 3.81 -9.27
N PRO A 115 -8.62 3.92 -7.95
CA PRO A 115 -8.11 5.17 -7.38
C PRO A 115 -6.69 5.54 -7.83
N GLN A 116 -5.90 4.60 -8.35
CA GLN A 116 -4.53 4.85 -8.84
C GLN A 116 -4.51 5.55 -10.20
N LEU A 117 -5.63 5.51 -10.93
CA LEU A 117 -5.81 6.24 -12.19
C LEU A 117 -5.86 7.76 -11.96
N GLY A 118 -5.94 8.19 -10.71
CA GLY A 118 -6.05 9.57 -10.27
C GLY A 118 -4.83 10.46 -10.44
N GLY A 119 -3.73 9.93 -10.96
CA GLY A 119 -2.51 10.69 -11.21
C GLY A 119 -1.31 10.29 -10.36
N ALA A 120 -1.52 9.55 -9.26
CA ALA A 120 -0.45 8.90 -8.51
C ALA A 120 -0.86 7.52 -7.99
N VAL A 121 0.11 6.61 -7.91
CA VAL A 121 -0.04 5.31 -7.23
C VAL A 121 0.15 5.46 -5.73
N PHE A 122 -0.82 4.96 -4.98
CA PHE A 122 -0.81 4.74 -3.54
C PHE A 122 -0.58 3.27 -3.26
N HIS A 123 0.39 3.00 -2.40
CA HIS A 123 1.02 1.69 -2.25
C HIS A 123 0.23 0.72 -1.36
N ASP A 124 -0.96 0.36 -1.82
CA ASP A 124 -1.85 -0.63 -1.21
C ASP A 124 -1.75 -2.01 -1.89
N HIS A 125 -0.95 -2.11 -2.96
CA HIS A 125 -0.83 -3.30 -3.81
C HIS A 125 -0.15 -4.49 -3.14
N HIS A 126 0.55 -4.30 -2.01
CA HIS A 126 1.06 -5.41 -1.21
C HIS A 126 -0.06 -6.31 -0.70
N LEU A 127 -1.27 -5.75 -0.52
CA LEU A 127 -2.45 -6.53 -0.16
C LEU A 127 -2.83 -7.53 -1.26
N LEU A 128 -2.65 -7.17 -2.53
CA LEU A 128 -2.84 -8.08 -3.66
C LEU A 128 -1.76 -9.18 -3.65
N TRP A 129 -0.50 -8.83 -3.37
CA TRP A 129 0.58 -9.81 -3.27
C TRP A 129 0.32 -10.82 -2.16
N PHE A 130 -0.12 -10.34 -1.00
CA PHE A 130 -0.48 -11.19 0.13
C PHE A 130 -1.69 -12.07 -0.16
N ALA A 131 -2.71 -11.54 -0.85
CA ALA A 131 -3.86 -12.33 -1.27
C ALA A 131 -3.46 -13.47 -2.23
N LEU A 132 -2.60 -13.18 -3.22
CA LEU A 132 -2.08 -14.20 -4.14
C LEU A 132 -1.23 -15.26 -3.42
N LEU A 133 -0.37 -14.83 -2.50
CA LEU A 133 0.42 -15.74 -1.67
C LEU A 133 -0.46 -16.64 -0.80
N LEU A 134 -1.51 -16.08 -0.20
CA LEU A 134 -2.47 -16.82 0.60
C LEU A 134 -3.29 -17.81 -0.23
N ALA A 135 -3.69 -17.44 -1.45
CA ALA A 135 -4.36 -18.34 -2.41
C ALA A 135 -3.48 -19.56 -2.78
N ALA A 136 -2.17 -19.35 -2.85
CA ALA A 136 -1.18 -20.39 -3.12
C ALA A 136 -0.87 -21.28 -1.90
N SER A 137 -1.09 -20.76 -0.69
CA SER A 137 -0.68 -21.40 0.57
C SER A 137 -1.76 -22.28 1.21
N PRO A 138 -1.40 -23.20 2.12
CA PRO A 138 -2.35 -23.94 2.97
C PRO A 138 -2.94 -23.07 4.11
N CYS A 139 -3.35 -21.83 3.82
CA CYS A 139 -3.85 -20.87 4.82
C CYS A 139 -5.17 -21.29 5.51
N GLY A 140 -5.82 -22.32 5.00
CA GLY A 140 -7.04 -22.91 5.55
C GLY A 140 -6.82 -24.06 6.54
N ASP A 141 -5.58 -24.39 6.92
CA ASP A 141 -5.30 -25.55 7.79
C ASP A 141 -5.52 -25.27 9.29
N ALA A 142 -5.65 -24.00 9.68
CA ALA A 142 -5.97 -23.57 11.05
C ALA A 142 -6.96 -22.39 11.09
N LEU A 143 -7.68 -22.25 12.21
CA LEU A 143 -8.70 -21.21 12.48
C LEU A 143 -9.69 -20.97 11.33
N SER A 144 -10.13 -22.04 10.67
CA SER A 144 -10.94 -21.97 9.46
C SER A 144 -12.13 -22.94 9.51
N VAL A 145 -13.18 -22.61 8.77
CA VAL A 145 -14.29 -23.54 8.51
C VAL A 145 -13.79 -24.78 7.75
N ASP A 146 -12.83 -24.62 6.82
CA ASP A 146 -12.22 -25.73 6.09
C ASP A 146 -11.55 -26.76 7.02
N ALA A 147 -10.77 -26.29 8.01
CA ALA A 147 -10.11 -27.17 8.99
C ALA A 147 -11.13 -27.81 9.93
N TRP A 148 -12.15 -27.06 10.36
CA TRP A 148 -13.24 -27.60 11.18
C TRP A 148 -14.01 -28.71 10.44
N ARG A 149 -14.36 -28.50 9.17
CA ARG A 149 -15.03 -29.51 8.32
C ARG A 149 -14.15 -30.74 8.13
N ALA A 150 -12.87 -30.56 7.87
CA ALA A 150 -11.92 -31.67 7.69
C ALA A 150 -11.78 -32.51 8.97
N ARG A 151 -11.68 -31.86 10.14
CA ARG A 151 -11.69 -32.55 11.44
C ARG A 151 -12.96 -33.35 11.66
N ARG A 152 -14.14 -32.80 11.33
CA ARG A 152 -15.42 -33.54 11.44
C ARG A 152 -15.53 -34.74 10.51
N ARG A 153 -14.75 -34.77 9.43
CA ARG A 153 -14.66 -35.91 8.49
C ARG A 153 -13.58 -36.92 8.87
N GLY A 154 -12.87 -36.73 9.98
CA GLY A 154 -11.76 -37.60 10.38
C GLY A 154 -10.45 -37.33 9.62
N GLU A 155 -10.34 -36.21 8.91
CA GLU A 155 -9.18 -35.81 8.11
C GLU A 155 -8.52 -34.54 8.70
N PRO A 156 -7.90 -34.61 9.89
CA PRO A 156 -7.32 -33.42 10.51
C PRO A 156 -6.21 -32.82 9.63
N ARG A 157 -6.20 -31.50 9.50
CA ARG A 157 -5.18 -30.77 8.73
C ARG A 157 -3.85 -30.69 9.49
N PRO A 158 -2.70 -30.67 8.78
CA PRO A 158 -1.39 -30.47 9.38
C PRO A 158 -1.35 -29.19 10.22
N GLN A 159 -0.74 -29.26 11.41
CA GLN A 159 -0.60 -28.09 12.30
C GLN A 159 0.71 -27.33 12.08
N SER A 160 1.67 -27.94 11.38
CA SER A 160 2.90 -27.31 10.90
C SER A 160 3.30 -27.92 9.55
N GLY A 161 4.17 -27.24 8.81
CA GLY A 161 4.78 -27.78 7.61
C GLY A 161 5.58 -26.75 6.81
N PRO A 162 6.48 -27.19 5.91
CA PRO A 162 7.34 -26.32 5.13
C PRO A 162 6.58 -25.36 4.21
N ALA A 163 5.39 -25.74 3.72
CA ALA A 163 4.57 -24.84 2.90
C ALA A 163 4.02 -23.65 3.71
N HIS A 164 3.69 -23.84 5.00
CA HIS A 164 3.27 -22.76 5.88
C HIS A 164 4.42 -21.78 6.13
N GLY A 165 5.56 -22.33 6.56
CA GLY A 165 6.72 -21.51 6.88
C GLY A 165 7.38 -20.85 5.67
N LEU A 166 7.30 -21.45 4.47
CA LEU A 166 7.74 -20.79 3.24
C LEU A 166 6.84 -19.59 2.91
N ALA A 167 5.52 -19.73 3.00
CA ALA A 167 4.60 -18.62 2.74
C ALA A 167 4.87 -17.43 3.68
N LEU A 168 5.10 -17.68 4.97
CA LEU A 168 5.46 -16.65 5.92
C LEU A 168 6.79 -15.96 5.55
N ARG A 169 7.83 -16.72 5.21
CA ARG A 169 9.15 -16.20 4.83
C ARG A 169 9.13 -15.41 3.52
N VAL A 170 8.32 -15.82 2.55
CA VAL A 170 8.07 -15.03 1.34
C VAL A 170 7.42 -13.71 1.71
N GLY A 171 6.40 -13.73 2.59
CA GLY A 171 5.80 -12.50 3.11
C GLY A 171 6.83 -11.58 3.77
N TRP A 172 7.73 -12.14 4.59
CA TRP A 172 8.81 -11.38 5.24
C TRP A 172 9.72 -10.72 4.22
N LEU A 173 10.10 -11.46 3.17
CA LEU A 173 10.93 -10.93 2.09
C LEU A 173 10.20 -9.82 1.33
N LEU A 174 8.92 -9.99 1.00
CA LEU A 174 8.14 -8.96 0.29
C LEU A 174 8.11 -7.65 1.07
N VAL A 175 7.83 -7.69 2.38
CA VAL A 175 7.89 -6.50 3.25
C VAL A 175 9.33 -5.98 3.38
N GLY A 176 10.33 -6.86 3.44
CA GLY A 176 11.72 -6.45 3.45
C GLY A 176 12.11 -5.65 2.22
N LEU A 177 11.67 -6.08 1.03
CA LEU A 177 11.92 -5.38 -0.22
C LEU A 177 11.17 -4.05 -0.32
N ILE A 178 9.99 -3.94 0.31
CA ILE A 178 9.26 -2.66 0.43
C ILE A 178 10.13 -1.59 1.09
N TYR A 179 10.97 -1.95 2.05
CA TYR A 179 11.89 -1.01 2.72
C TYR A 179 13.24 -0.87 2.05
N PHE A 180 13.80 -2.00 1.62
CA PHE A 180 15.15 -2.06 1.09
C PHE A 180 15.32 -1.15 -0.14
N PHE A 181 14.40 -1.20 -1.10
CA PHE A 181 14.55 -0.41 -2.33
C PHE A 181 14.45 1.10 -2.12
N PRO A 182 13.48 1.65 -1.34
CA PRO A 182 13.53 3.05 -0.93
C PRO A 182 14.88 3.45 -0.35
N GLY A 183 15.44 2.67 0.59
CA GLY A 183 16.74 2.96 1.20
C GLY A 183 17.89 2.98 0.19
N VAL A 184 17.90 2.04 -0.76
CA VAL A 184 18.88 2.00 -1.85
C VAL A 184 18.75 3.24 -2.75
N HIS A 185 17.53 3.61 -3.14
CA HIS A 185 17.32 4.78 -4.02
C HIS A 185 17.69 6.09 -3.33
N LYS A 186 17.44 6.24 -2.03
CA LYS A 186 17.90 7.42 -1.26
C LYS A 186 19.41 7.61 -1.38
N LEU A 187 20.18 6.55 -1.16
CA LEU A 187 21.65 6.58 -1.27
C LEU A 187 22.13 6.67 -2.72
N ARG A 188 21.38 6.12 -3.68
CA ARG A 188 21.75 6.18 -5.09
C ARG A 188 21.63 7.60 -5.65
N GLU A 189 20.55 8.30 -5.32
CA GLU A 189 20.24 9.60 -5.92
C GLU A 189 20.98 10.76 -5.22
N LEU A 190 21.10 10.72 -3.89
CA LEU A 190 21.73 11.79 -3.11
C LEU A 190 22.95 11.36 -2.28
N GLY A 191 23.35 10.08 -2.31
CA GLY A 191 24.49 9.63 -1.51
C GLY A 191 24.30 9.90 -0.01
N LEU A 192 25.36 10.39 0.63
CA LEU A 192 25.31 10.81 2.04
C LEU A 192 24.58 12.15 2.23
N ASP A 193 24.41 12.95 1.18
CA ASP A 193 23.69 14.23 1.28
C ASP A 193 22.21 13.99 1.61
N TRP A 194 21.66 12.82 1.28
CA TRP A 194 20.31 12.44 1.72
C TRP A 194 20.14 12.57 3.25
N VAL A 195 21.21 12.28 4.00
CA VAL A 195 21.28 12.33 5.46
C VAL A 195 21.85 13.64 5.99
N LEU A 196 22.84 14.22 5.31
CA LEU A 196 23.66 15.32 5.83
C LEU A 196 23.24 16.72 5.35
N SER A 197 22.23 16.81 4.48
CA SER A 197 21.67 18.07 3.95
C SER A 197 20.30 18.39 4.53
N ASP A 198 19.75 19.52 4.10
CA ASP A 198 18.40 19.99 4.45
C ASP A 198 17.26 19.15 3.81
N ASN A 199 17.58 18.10 3.05
CA ASN A 199 16.60 17.23 2.40
C ASN A 199 15.46 16.79 3.34
N LEU A 200 15.74 16.26 4.54
CA LEU A 200 14.67 15.82 5.44
C LEU A 200 13.79 17.00 5.90
N GLN A 201 14.37 18.20 6.06
CA GLN A 201 13.64 19.42 6.37
C GLN A 201 12.67 19.77 5.23
N HIS A 202 13.15 19.79 3.99
CA HIS A 202 12.31 20.04 2.81
C HIS A 202 11.20 19.01 2.65
N GLN A 203 11.47 17.72 2.90
CA GLN A 203 10.46 16.66 2.89
C GLN A 203 9.35 16.90 3.93
N LEU A 204 9.71 17.36 5.14
CA LEU A 204 8.75 17.74 6.18
C LEU A 204 7.92 18.95 5.75
N TRP A 205 8.58 20.01 5.27
CA TRP A 205 7.92 21.23 4.82
C TRP A 205 6.92 20.97 3.70
N TRP A 206 7.25 20.12 2.72
CA TRP A 206 6.31 19.70 1.69
C TRP A 206 5.06 19.03 2.27
N LYS A 207 5.21 18.22 3.31
CA LYS A 207 4.09 17.53 3.96
C LYS A 207 3.25 18.47 4.81
N TRP A 208 3.87 19.36 5.56
CA TRP A 208 3.15 20.42 6.28
C TRP A 208 2.47 21.40 5.33
N ALA A 209 3.03 21.57 4.13
CA ALA A 209 2.41 22.43 3.14
C ALA A 209 1.13 21.82 2.54
N GLN A 210 1.11 20.49 2.37
CA GLN A 210 -0.05 19.71 1.93
C GLN A 210 -1.16 19.67 3.00
N ASP A 211 -0.79 19.62 4.28
CA ASP A 211 -1.71 19.66 5.41
C ASP A 211 -1.12 20.49 6.56
N PRO A 212 -1.52 21.77 6.69
CA PRO A 212 -1.02 22.66 7.74
C PRO A 212 -1.28 22.16 9.17
N SER A 213 -2.22 21.24 9.37
CA SER A 213 -2.48 20.65 10.69
C SER A 213 -1.34 19.75 11.20
N LEU A 214 -0.43 19.34 10.30
CA LEU A 214 0.75 18.54 10.62
C LEU A 214 1.90 19.38 11.19
N LEU A 215 1.85 20.72 11.11
CA LEU A 215 2.90 21.58 11.63
C LEU A 215 3.04 21.38 13.15
N PRO A 216 4.15 20.80 13.63
CA PRO A 216 4.28 20.46 15.04
C PRO A 216 4.50 21.73 15.87
N ARG A 217 3.94 21.74 17.09
CA ARG A 217 4.17 22.83 18.06
C ARG A 217 5.66 23.00 18.37
N LEU A 218 6.37 21.88 18.50
CA LEU A 218 7.82 21.86 18.56
C LEU A 218 8.36 21.84 17.12
N ARG A 219 8.93 22.96 16.67
CA ARG A 219 9.54 23.12 15.35
C ARG A 219 10.83 22.31 15.23
N ILE A 220 10.69 20.99 15.07
CA ILE A 220 11.81 20.03 14.93
C ILE A 220 12.68 20.34 13.71
N ASP A 221 12.12 21.02 12.73
CA ASP A 221 12.80 21.53 11.54
C ASP A 221 13.90 22.55 11.87
N ARG A 222 13.89 23.15 13.07
CA ARG A 222 14.92 24.07 13.54
C ARG A 222 16.13 23.39 14.20
N TYR A 223 16.17 22.06 14.19
CA TYR A 223 17.24 21.27 14.82
C TYR A 223 17.92 20.35 13.78
N PRO A 224 18.86 20.87 12.95
CA PRO A 224 19.48 20.10 11.86
C PRO A 224 20.15 18.80 12.32
N ALA A 225 20.85 18.82 13.45
CA ALA A 225 21.48 17.62 13.99
C ALA A 225 20.47 16.49 14.32
N LEU A 226 19.28 16.85 14.81
CA LEU A 226 18.21 15.90 15.06
C LEU A 226 17.68 15.34 13.73
N LEU A 227 17.48 16.19 12.73
CA LEU A 227 17.03 15.75 11.40
C LEU A 227 18.05 14.81 10.74
N HIS A 228 19.34 15.12 10.78
CA HIS A 228 20.39 14.24 10.26
C HIS A 228 20.40 12.89 10.99
N ALA A 229 20.23 12.88 12.32
CA ALA A 229 20.13 11.64 13.08
C ALA A 229 18.90 10.81 12.66
N LEU A 230 17.73 11.43 12.49
CA LEU A 230 16.51 10.75 12.04
C LEU A 230 16.62 10.24 10.59
N ALA A 231 17.27 11.01 9.71
CA ALA A 231 17.54 10.60 8.33
C ALA A 231 18.49 9.38 8.31
N GLY A 232 19.57 9.41 9.09
CA GLY A 232 20.50 8.29 9.22
C GLY A 232 19.84 7.03 9.77
N LEU A 233 18.99 7.17 10.79
CA LEU A 233 18.19 6.07 11.34
C LEU A 233 17.21 5.50 10.32
N THR A 234 16.60 6.36 9.49
CA THR A 234 15.70 5.94 8.40
C THR A 234 16.42 5.05 7.40
N VAL A 235 17.56 5.50 6.86
CA VAL A 235 18.34 4.71 5.89
C VAL A 235 18.84 3.41 6.51
N LEU A 236 19.37 3.46 7.74
CA LEU A 236 19.84 2.27 8.44
C LEU A 236 18.71 1.25 8.63
N PHE A 237 17.53 1.70 9.06
CA PHE A 237 16.34 0.86 9.20
C PHE A 237 15.93 0.24 7.87
N GLU A 238 15.78 1.06 6.83
CA GLU A 238 15.29 0.61 5.52
C GLU A 238 16.19 -0.46 4.90
N LEU A 239 17.51 -0.29 4.99
CA LEU A 239 18.49 -1.23 4.45
C LEU A 239 18.64 -2.49 5.30
N SER A 240 18.52 -2.39 6.63
CA SER A 240 18.75 -3.52 7.54
C SER A 240 17.53 -4.40 7.77
N PHE A 241 16.30 -3.88 7.63
CA PHE A 241 15.08 -4.61 7.97
C PHE A 241 14.97 -5.97 7.26
N VAL A 242 15.25 -6.02 5.94
CA VAL A 242 15.17 -7.25 5.14
C VAL A 242 16.09 -8.34 5.65
N VAL A 243 17.22 -7.99 6.26
CA VAL A 243 18.16 -8.95 6.84
C VAL A 243 17.75 -9.31 8.26
N LEU A 244 17.48 -8.30 9.10
CA LEU A 244 17.18 -8.48 10.53
C LEU A 244 15.94 -9.34 10.79
N VAL A 245 14.95 -9.26 9.90
CA VAL A 245 13.67 -9.96 10.07
C VAL A 245 13.79 -11.49 9.98
N PHE A 246 14.82 -12.02 9.32
CA PHE A 246 15.07 -13.46 9.24
C PHE A 246 15.79 -14.02 10.48
N PHE A 247 16.40 -13.15 11.29
CA PHE A 247 17.01 -13.55 12.55
C PHE A 247 15.99 -13.50 13.68
N ARG A 248 15.63 -14.66 14.21
CA ARG A 248 14.61 -14.82 15.25
C ARG A 248 14.76 -13.85 16.44
N ARG A 249 16.00 -13.59 16.89
CA ARG A 249 16.30 -12.66 18.00
C ARG A 249 16.03 -11.20 17.64
N ASN A 250 16.23 -10.84 16.38
CA ASN A 250 16.16 -9.45 15.91
C ASN A 250 14.80 -9.13 15.28
N ARG A 251 14.03 -10.15 14.87
CA ARG A 251 12.74 -9.98 14.18
C ARG A 251 11.77 -9.05 14.90
N LEU A 252 11.54 -9.26 16.19
CA LEU A 252 10.61 -8.41 16.95
C LEU A 252 11.13 -6.99 17.13
N TRP A 253 12.45 -6.80 17.24
CA TRP A 253 13.06 -5.47 17.27
C TRP A 253 12.95 -4.76 15.92
N ALA A 254 13.15 -5.48 14.81
CA ALA A 254 12.96 -4.93 13.47
C ALA A 254 11.49 -4.52 13.23
N VAL A 255 10.53 -5.33 13.69
CA VAL A 255 9.09 -4.99 13.64
C VAL A 255 8.77 -3.79 14.53
N ALA A 256 9.32 -3.72 15.74
CA ALA A 256 9.14 -2.56 16.61
C ALA A 256 9.73 -1.28 16.00
N ALA A 257 10.92 -1.37 15.39
CA ALA A 257 11.53 -0.26 14.66
C ALA A 257 10.67 0.17 13.45
N ALA A 258 10.08 -0.79 12.72
CA ALA A 258 9.16 -0.49 11.62
C ALA A 258 7.87 0.19 12.08
N LEU A 259 7.32 -0.23 13.23
CA LEU A 259 6.17 0.44 13.85
C LEU A 259 6.52 1.85 14.32
N ALA A 260 7.69 2.04 14.93
CA ALA A 260 8.18 3.36 15.34
C ALA A 260 8.42 4.28 14.14
N PHE A 261 8.98 3.75 13.05
CA PHE A 261 9.16 4.46 11.78
C PHE A 261 7.82 4.94 11.22
N HIS A 262 6.82 4.06 11.13
CA HIS A 262 5.48 4.43 10.66
C HIS A 262 4.76 5.40 11.60
N ALA A 263 4.89 5.23 12.91
CA ALA A 263 4.33 6.17 13.87
C ALA A 263 4.97 7.56 13.72
N GLY A 264 6.29 7.62 13.50
CA GLY A 264 7.02 8.85 13.25
C GLY A 264 6.61 9.53 11.94
N THR A 265 6.56 8.80 10.83
CA THR A 265 6.13 9.37 9.54
C THR A 265 4.65 9.75 9.53
N HIS A 266 3.79 9.01 10.23
CA HIS A 266 2.40 9.41 10.42
C HIS A 266 2.30 10.71 11.24
N ALA A 267 2.99 10.80 12.38
CA ALA A 267 2.91 11.95 13.27
C ALA A 267 3.54 13.22 12.67
N LEU A 268 4.65 13.10 11.95
CA LEU A 268 5.42 14.24 11.43
C LEU A 268 5.07 14.60 9.99
N MET A 269 4.65 13.62 9.17
CA MET A 269 4.43 13.79 7.73
C MET A 269 2.99 13.45 7.29
N GLY A 270 2.12 12.99 8.19
CA GLY A 270 0.76 12.57 7.83
C GLY A 270 0.72 11.42 6.82
N ILE A 271 1.79 10.61 6.77
CA ILE A 271 1.88 9.46 5.87
C ILE A 271 1.28 8.26 6.57
N ASP A 272 0.14 7.78 6.06
CA ASP A 272 -0.56 6.62 6.59
C ASP A 272 -0.22 5.35 5.80
N PHE A 273 0.53 4.45 6.43
CA PHE A 273 0.81 3.10 5.96
C PHE A 273 0.13 2.02 6.82
N SER A 274 -1.02 2.34 7.41
CA SER A 274 -1.81 1.41 8.25
C SER A 274 -2.09 0.08 7.57
N VAL A 275 -2.41 0.10 6.28
CA VAL A 275 -2.60 -1.12 5.50
C VAL A 275 -1.37 -2.04 5.46
N LEU A 276 -0.16 -1.52 5.66
CA LEU A 276 1.08 -2.30 5.73
C LEU A 276 1.37 -2.74 7.17
N TYR A 277 1.38 -1.83 8.13
CA TYR A 277 1.76 -2.19 9.50
C TYR A 277 0.70 -3.02 10.24
N LEU A 278 -0.58 -2.94 9.85
CA LEU A 278 -1.61 -3.86 10.34
C LEU A 278 -1.33 -5.31 9.92
N CYS A 279 -0.63 -5.52 8.79
CA CYS A 279 -0.20 -6.83 8.31
C CYS A 279 1.03 -7.38 9.04
N TYR A 280 1.59 -6.67 10.04
CA TYR A 280 2.76 -7.14 10.80
C TYR A 280 2.49 -8.32 11.71
N THR A 281 1.23 -8.71 11.84
CA THR A 281 0.85 -10.01 12.42
C THR A 281 1.60 -11.17 11.77
N LEU A 282 2.00 -11.04 10.51
CA LEU A 282 2.86 -11.96 9.76
C LEU A 282 4.20 -12.30 10.44
N PHE A 283 4.76 -11.39 11.24
CA PHE A 283 6.08 -11.56 11.86
C PHE A 283 6.01 -12.13 13.29
N LEU A 284 4.81 -12.19 13.85
CA LEU A 284 4.59 -12.53 15.24
C LEU A 284 4.45 -14.06 15.40
N PRO A 285 5.13 -14.66 16.38
CA PRO A 285 5.07 -16.11 16.61
C PRO A 285 3.80 -16.48 17.40
N TRP A 286 2.63 -16.32 16.78
CA TRP A 286 1.32 -16.51 17.43
C TRP A 286 1.18 -17.87 18.11
N SER A 287 1.60 -18.93 17.43
CA SER A 287 1.61 -20.30 17.95
C SER A 287 2.42 -20.47 19.23
N GLU A 288 3.55 -19.79 19.35
CA GLU A 288 4.36 -19.82 20.57
C GLU A 288 3.71 -19.03 21.70
N TRP A 289 3.08 -17.90 21.39
CA TRP A 289 2.39 -17.09 22.39
C TRP A 289 1.15 -17.81 22.93
N VAL A 290 0.36 -18.42 22.05
CA VAL A 290 -0.83 -19.20 22.42
C VAL A 290 -0.44 -20.44 23.22
N SER A 291 0.58 -21.19 22.82
CA SER A 291 1.00 -22.39 23.57
C SER A 291 1.53 -22.05 24.97
N ARG A 292 2.31 -20.96 25.12
CA ARG A 292 2.75 -20.47 26.43
C ARG A 292 1.60 -20.01 27.31
N TRP A 293 0.58 -19.39 26.72
CA TRP A 293 -0.60 -18.95 27.48
C TRP A 293 -1.43 -20.13 27.96
N GLN A 294 -1.66 -21.13 27.10
CA GLN A 294 -2.36 -22.37 27.46
C GLN A 294 -1.62 -23.16 28.55
N ALA A 295 -0.29 -23.22 28.49
CA ALA A 295 0.54 -23.88 29.51
C ALA A 295 0.50 -23.19 30.89
N ARG A 296 0.09 -21.92 30.95
CA ARG A 296 -0.05 -21.14 32.19
C ARG A 296 -1.44 -21.25 32.82
N SER A 297 -2.42 -21.81 32.12
CA SER A 297 -3.78 -21.93 32.63
C SER A 297 -3.89 -23.07 33.66
N PRO A 298 -4.31 -22.78 34.91
CA PRO A 298 -4.39 -23.77 35.99
C PRO A 298 -5.46 -24.86 35.79
N ALA A 299 -6.23 -24.78 34.71
CA ALA A 299 -7.24 -25.78 34.34
C ALA A 299 -6.67 -27.06 33.69
N SER A 300 -5.35 -27.17 33.52
CA SER A 300 -4.69 -28.42 33.12
C SER A 300 -4.48 -29.30 34.36
N SER A 301 -5.56 -29.90 34.83
CA SER A 301 -5.50 -30.92 35.89
C SER A 301 -4.61 -32.08 35.43
N PRO A 302 -3.66 -32.58 36.24
CA PRO A 302 -2.76 -33.69 35.87
C PRO A 302 -3.48 -34.99 35.49
N ALA A 303 -4.78 -35.09 35.79
CA ALA A 303 -5.60 -36.28 35.56
C ALA A 303 -5.98 -36.54 34.09
N ASP A 304 -5.89 -35.53 33.21
CA ASP A 304 -6.10 -35.70 31.76
C ASP A 304 -4.80 -35.86 30.95
N ALA A 305 -3.66 -35.89 31.63
CA ALA A 305 -2.38 -36.26 31.02
C ALA A 305 -2.34 -37.78 30.79
N ARG A 306 -3.16 -38.29 29.86
CA ARG A 306 -2.80 -39.54 29.19
C ARG A 306 -1.39 -39.31 28.63
N PRO A 307 -0.42 -40.17 28.95
CA PRO A 307 0.85 -40.15 28.22
C PRO A 307 0.51 -40.23 26.73
N PRO A 308 1.22 -39.50 25.85
CA PRO A 308 1.04 -39.71 24.42
C PRO A 308 1.31 -41.18 24.15
N THR A 309 0.24 -41.98 24.03
CA THR A 309 0.28 -43.36 23.60
C THR A 309 1.03 -43.34 22.30
N ASN A 310 2.28 -43.82 22.34
CA ASN A 310 3.19 -44.06 21.23
C ASN A 310 2.54 -43.74 19.89
N ALA A 311 2.56 -42.45 19.51
CA ALA A 311 2.34 -42.09 18.13
C ALA A 311 3.46 -42.83 17.40
N ALA A 312 3.07 -43.78 16.56
CA ALA A 312 3.97 -44.50 15.68
C ALA A 312 5.00 -43.50 15.12
N PRO A 313 6.29 -43.88 15.05
CA PRO A 313 7.37 -42.97 14.71
C PRO A 313 6.97 -42.18 13.47
N HIS A 314 6.83 -40.85 13.63
CA HIS A 314 6.55 -39.86 12.60
C HIS A 314 6.51 -40.46 11.20
N GLU A 315 5.36 -40.99 10.78
CA GLU A 315 5.14 -41.24 9.38
C GLU A 315 5.36 -39.89 8.71
N ARG A 316 6.36 -39.83 7.83
CA ARG A 316 6.98 -38.59 7.33
C ARG A 316 5.93 -37.72 6.65
N VAL A 317 5.23 -36.88 7.43
CA VAL A 317 4.25 -35.89 6.92
C VAL A 317 4.92 -34.95 5.89
N ASP A 318 6.25 -34.85 5.94
CA ASP A 318 7.13 -34.13 5.00
C ASP A 318 6.97 -34.55 3.53
N ASP A 319 6.45 -35.75 3.22
CA ASP A 319 6.43 -36.28 1.84
C ASP A 319 5.03 -36.46 1.21
N SER A 320 3.94 -36.00 1.84
CA SER A 320 2.61 -36.18 1.23
C SER A 320 2.51 -35.46 -0.14
N PRO A 321 1.86 -36.05 -1.17
CA PRO A 321 1.70 -35.41 -2.48
C PRO A 321 0.92 -34.09 -2.42
N ALA A 322 0.05 -33.92 -1.42
CA ALA A 322 -0.65 -32.66 -1.18
C ALA A 322 0.29 -31.56 -0.66
N MET A 323 1.14 -31.88 0.34
CA MET A 323 2.15 -30.95 0.87
C MET A 323 3.14 -30.54 -0.22
N GLN A 324 3.65 -31.48 -1.02
CA GLN A 324 4.58 -31.18 -2.11
C GLN A 324 3.97 -30.30 -3.21
N ARG A 325 2.67 -30.46 -3.50
CA ARG A 325 1.93 -29.56 -4.41
C ARG A 325 1.78 -28.17 -3.83
N ALA A 326 1.39 -28.06 -2.55
CA ALA A 326 1.28 -26.78 -1.87
C ALA A 326 2.62 -26.04 -1.83
N LEU A 327 3.71 -26.73 -1.46
CA LEU A 327 5.05 -26.16 -1.42
C LEU A 327 5.50 -25.64 -2.79
N ARG A 328 5.30 -26.43 -3.86
CA ARG A 328 5.63 -26.00 -5.23
C ARG A 328 4.83 -24.78 -5.67
N LEU A 329 3.54 -24.73 -5.34
CA LEU A 329 2.70 -23.59 -5.68
C LEU A 329 3.10 -22.33 -4.92
N VAL A 330 3.35 -22.43 -3.61
CA VAL A 330 3.85 -21.31 -2.80
C VAL A 330 5.20 -20.83 -3.31
N ALA A 331 6.11 -21.74 -3.68
CA ALA A 331 7.41 -21.39 -4.23
C ALA A 331 7.27 -20.66 -5.59
N ALA A 332 6.42 -21.17 -6.49
CA ALA A 332 6.20 -20.55 -7.80
C ALA A 332 5.58 -19.15 -7.68
N VAL A 333 4.49 -19.02 -6.92
CA VAL A 333 3.83 -17.73 -6.69
C VAL A 333 4.75 -16.78 -5.93
N GLY A 334 5.43 -17.27 -4.89
CA GLY A 334 6.39 -16.48 -4.12
C GLY A 334 7.54 -15.95 -4.99
N LEU A 335 8.10 -16.78 -5.87
CA LEU A 335 9.14 -16.34 -6.81
C LEU A 335 8.64 -15.26 -7.77
N LEU A 336 7.43 -15.43 -8.33
CA LEU A 336 6.82 -14.43 -9.21
C LEU A 336 6.60 -13.09 -8.49
N LEU A 337 6.08 -13.13 -7.26
CA LEU A 337 5.87 -11.94 -6.45
C LEU A 337 7.20 -11.26 -6.12
N VAL A 338 8.19 -12.00 -5.65
CA VAL A 338 9.53 -11.48 -5.32
C VAL A 338 10.21 -10.90 -6.56
N ALA A 339 10.09 -11.55 -7.72
CA ALA A 339 10.63 -11.03 -8.98
C ALA A 339 9.93 -9.73 -9.42
N GLY A 340 8.61 -9.65 -9.29
CA GLY A 340 7.84 -8.44 -9.60
C GLY A 340 8.21 -7.27 -8.68
N VAL A 341 8.23 -7.49 -7.36
CA VAL A 341 8.64 -6.47 -6.38
C VAL A 341 10.10 -6.08 -6.55
N GLY A 342 10.98 -7.08 -6.76
CA GLY A 342 12.40 -6.88 -7.01
C GLY A 342 12.67 -6.03 -8.24
N SER A 343 11.98 -6.31 -9.35
CA SER A 343 12.14 -5.58 -10.60
C SER A 343 11.61 -4.15 -10.50
N ALA A 344 10.38 -3.97 -9.98
CA ALA A 344 9.81 -2.65 -9.77
C ALA A 344 10.64 -1.81 -8.78
N GLY A 345 11.13 -2.47 -7.73
CA GLY A 345 12.03 -1.91 -6.74
C GLY A 345 13.34 -1.44 -7.33
N ALA A 346 14.05 -2.29 -8.09
CA ALA A 346 15.32 -1.94 -8.72
C ALA A 346 15.20 -0.78 -9.71
N LEU A 347 14.07 -0.72 -10.44
CA LEU A 347 13.77 0.36 -11.38
C LEU A 347 13.32 1.66 -10.71
N GLY A 348 13.05 1.67 -9.41
CA GLY A 348 12.47 2.84 -8.73
C GLY A 348 11.06 3.17 -9.24
N ALA A 349 10.34 2.17 -9.75
CA ALA A 349 9.07 2.34 -10.43
C ALA A 349 7.93 2.65 -9.44
N MET A 350 7.87 3.87 -8.93
CA MET A 350 6.86 4.31 -7.96
C MET A 350 5.45 4.44 -8.55
N GLN A 351 5.34 4.69 -9.86
CA GLN A 351 4.07 4.90 -10.58
C GLN A 351 3.67 3.65 -11.39
N ALA A 352 3.75 2.48 -10.76
CA ALA A 352 3.48 1.19 -11.38
C ALA A 352 2.43 0.38 -10.61
N TYR A 353 1.72 -0.50 -11.29
CA TYR A 353 0.72 -1.38 -10.69
C TYR A 353 0.65 -2.71 -11.45
N PRO A 354 0.49 -3.87 -10.78
CA PRO A 354 0.37 -4.06 -9.34
C PRO A 354 1.71 -4.14 -8.61
N PHE A 355 2.83 -4.00 -9.30
CA PHE A 355 4.16 -3.98 -8.69
C PHE A 355 4.74 -2.58 -8.79
N ALA A 356 4.96 -1.94 -7.63
CA ALA A 356 5.59 -0.63 -7.56
C ALA A 356 6.68 -0.61 -6.47
N CYS A 357 7.73 0.17 -6.73
CA CYS A 357 8.63 0.59 -5.67
C CYS A 357 7.86 1.48 -4.69
N TYR A 358 8.02 1.25 -3.40
CA TYR A 358 7.46 2.14 -2.38
C TYR A 358 8.08 3.53 -2.46
N PRO A 359 7.42 4.59 -1.93
CA PRO A 359 7.89 5.95 -2.08
C PRO A 359 9.34 6.07 -1.64
N THR A 360 10.21 6.43 -2.59
CA THR A 360 11.65 6.43 -2.35
C THR A 360 12.06 7.63 -1.51
N PHE A 361 11.38 8.78 -1.70
CA PHE A 361 11.80 10.07 -1.18
C PHE A 361 13.28 10.36 -1.51
N ALA A 362 13.74 9.87 -2.66
CA ALA A 362 15.15 9.80 -2.99
C ALA A 362 15.78 11.15 -3.32
N TYR A 363 14.96 12.12 -3.74
CA TYR A 363 15.39 13.45 -4.15
C TYR A 363 15.00 14.49 -3.10
N ASP A 364 15.78 15.57 -3.05
CA ASP A 364 15.43 16.77 -2.31
C ASP A 364 14.32 17.51 -3.07
N PRO A 365 13.12 17.67 -2.50
CA PRO A 365 12.02 18.35 -3.17
C PRO A 365 12.15 19.89 -3.12
N GLY A 366 13.12 20.42 -2.37
CA GLY A 366 13.41 21.85 -2.25
C GLY A 366 12.32 22.65 -1.53
N GLU A 367 12.45 23.97 -1.55
CA GLU A 367 11.59 24.90 -0.79
C GLU A 367 10.31 25.31 -1.51
N HIS A 368 10.08 24.83 -2.74
CA HIS A 368 8.96 25.27 -3.56
C HIS A 368 8.18 24.09 -4.14
N MET A 369 6.87 24.13 -4.01
CA MET A 369 5.95 23.09 -4.48
C MET A 369 5.14 23.60 -5.68
N PRO A 370 4.98 22.79 -6.75
CA PRO A 370 4.12 23.16 -7.86
C PRO A 370 2.65 23.20 -7.40
N SER A 371 1.89 24.15 -7.93
CA SER A 371 0.45 24.27 -7.72
C SER A 371 -0.25 24.70 -9.01
N LEU A 372 -1.48 24.21 -9.18
CA LEU A 372 -2.39 24.68 -10.22
C LEU A 372 -3.07 25.95 -9.73
N VAL A 373 -2.88 27.04 -10.46
CA VAL A 373 -3.56 28.31 -10.22
C VAL A 373 -4.71 28.44 -11.21
N VAL A 374 -5.88 28.81 -10.68
CA VAL A 374 -7.09 29.03 -11.48
C VAL A 374 -7.59 30.44 -11.20
N ASP A 375 -7.53 31.29 -12.23
CA ASP A 375 -8.01 32.66 -12.17
C ASP A 375 -9.26 32.82 -13.05
N VAL A 376 -10.23 33.60 -12.58
CA VAL A 376 -11.43 33.98 -13.33
C VAL A 376 -11.33 35.45 -13.68
N GLN A 377 -11.56 35.78 -14.95
CA GLN A 377 -11.54 37.14 -15.44
C GLN A 377 -12.87 37.48 -16.11
N ARG A 378 -13.57 38.48 -15.58
CA ARG A 378 -14.80 39.02 -16.18
C ARG A 378 -14.45 40.10 -17.22
N PRO A 379 -15.29 40.34 -18.25
CA PRO A 379 -15.09 41.43 -19.21
C PRO A 379 -14.86 42.76 -18.49
N GLY A 380 -13.69 43.37 -18.71
CA GLY A 380 -13.30 44.65 -18.11
C GLY A 380 -13.03 44.63 -16.59
N GLY A 381 -13.09 43.47 -15.93
CA GLY A 381 -12.86 43.31 -14.50
C GLY A 381 -11.44 42.86 -14.14
N PRO A 382 -11.03 42.98 -12.86
CA PRO A 382 -9.78 42.43 -12.38
C PRO A 382 -9.79 40.90 -12.43
N ARG A 383 -8.60 40.30 -12.40
CA ARG A 383 -8.45 38.85 -12.24
C ARG A 383 -8.79 38.47 -10.80
N GLU A 384 -9.67 37.49 -10.64
CA GLU A 384 -10.05 36.91 -9.35
C GLU A 384 -9.45 35.52 -9.23
N ARG A 385 -8.57 35.30 -8.25
CA ARG A 385 -7.99 33.98 -7.98
C ARG A 385 -8.97 33.09 -7.21
N LEU A 386 -9.20 31.89 -7.72
CA LEU A 386 -10.04 30.92 -7.03
C LEU A 386 -9.24 30.21 -5.92
N PRO A 387 -9.79 30.13 -4.69
CA PRO A 387 -9.23 29.29 -3.64
C PRO A 387 -9.16 27.82 -4.06
N GLY A 388 -8.03 27.17 -3.78
CA GLY A 388 -7.78 25.76 -4.16
C GLY A 388 -8.83 24.79 -3.61
N GLU A 389 -9.39 25.08 -2.44
CA GLU A 389 -10.41 24.26 -1.78
C GLU A 389 -11.73 24.20 -2.54
N LEU A 390 -11.95 25.11 -3.51
CA LEU A 390 -13.16 25.11 -4.34
C LEU A 390 -13.12 24.09 -5.46
N TYR A 391 -11.94 23.78 -6.02
CA TYR A 391 -11.81 22.91 -7.19
C TYR A 391 -11.00 21.64 -6.92
N ARG A 392 -10.17 21.61 -5.89
CA ARG A 392 -9.31 20.47 -5.58
C ARG A 392 -10.02 19.46 -4.68
N PRO A 393 -10.08 18.17 -5.05
CA PRO A 393 -10.52 17.12 -4.14
C PRO A 393 -9.68 17.10 -2.86
N ARG A 394 -10.29 16.76 -1.72
CA ARG A 394 -9.57 16.75 -0.43
C ARG A 394 -8.56 15.59 -0.36
N GLY A 395 -7.51 15.80 0.44
CA GLY A 395 -6.51 14.79 0.76
C GLY A 395 -5.46 14.56 -0.33
N GLN A 396 -4.55 13.61 -0.07
CA GLN A 396 -3.36 13.39 -0.91
C GLN A 396 -3.68 13.02 -2.36
N ARG A 397 -4.79 12.33 -2.62
CA ARG A 397 -5.17 11.97 -4.01
C ARG A 397 -5.58 13.18 -4.84
N GLY A 398 -6.25 14.16 -4.21
CA GLY A 398 -6.61 15.41 -4.88
C GLY A 398 -5.39 16.26 -5.20
N LEU A 399 -4.41 16.30 -4.29
CA LEU A 399 -3.11 16.92 -4.53
C LEU A 399 -2.34 16.25 -5.68
N ALA A 400 -2.31 14.91 -5.71
CA ALA A 400 -1.69 14.17 -6.81
C ALA A 400 -2.36 14.46 -8.16
N LEU A 401 -3.70 14.54 -8.19
CA LEU A 401 -4.45 14.93 -9.37
C LEU A 401 -4.11 16.37 -9.79
N GLU A 402 -4.08 17.32 -8.85
CA GLU A 402 -3.69 18.72 -9.12
C GLU A 402 -2.30 18.81 -9.76
N TRP A 403 -1.29 18.16 -9.17
CA TRP A 403 0.07 18.14 -9.72
C TRP A 403 0.13 17.53 -11.12
N ARG A 404 -0.66 16.48 -11.36
CA ARG A 404 -0.78 15.86 -12.68
C ARG A 404 -1.46 16.79 -13.70
N LEU A 405 -2.44 17.58 -13.28
CA LEU A 405 -3.10 18.59 -14.11
C LEU A 405 -2.19 19.79 -14.39
N ALA A 406 -1.39 20.20 -13.41
CA ALA A 406 -0.37 21.25 -13.56
C ALA A 406 0.86 20.79 -14.36
N GLY A 407 0.96 19.51 -14.71
CA GLY A 407 2.11 18.97 -15.45
C GLY A 407 3.39 18.85 -14.62
N ALA A 408 3.29 18.75 -13.29
CA ALA A 408 4.43 18.58 -12.40
C ALA A 408 5.19 17.26 -12.64
N TYR A 409 4.53 16.26 -13.24
CA TYR A 409 5.13 14.98 -13.64
C TYR A 409 5.68 14.98 -15.07
N GLY A 410 5.70 16.13 -15.76
CA GLY A 410 6.20 16.25 -17.14
C GLY A 410 5.24 15.80 -18.24
N ASP A 411 4.01 15.40 -17.90
CA ASP A 411 3.01 14.86 -18.85
C ASP A 411 1.75 15.74 -18.95
N PHE A 412 1.95 17.07 -19.05
CA PHE A 412 0.83 18.02 -19.20
C PHE A 412 -0.05 17.70 -20.43
N SER A 413 -1.36 17.86 -20.28
CA SER A 413 -2.32 17.68 -21.35
C SER A 413 -3.47 18.68 -21.23
N THR A 414 -3.66 19.51 -22.26
CA THR A 414 -4.78 20.45 -22.34
C THR A 414 -6.12 19.73 -22.35
N ALA A 415 -6.23 18.62 -23.10
CA ALA A 415 -7.44 17.79 -23.14
C ALA A 415 -7.82 17.25 -21.74
N ARG A 416 -6.82 16.82 -20.96
CA ARG A 416 -7.00 16.37 -19.58
C ARG A 416 -7.54 17.48 -18.69
N LEU A 417 -6.89 18.65 -18.72
CA LEU A 417 -7.27 19.81 -17.93
C LEU A 417 -8.68 20.32 -18.28
N SER A 418 -9.00 20.44 -19.58
CA SER A 418 -10.34 20.83 -20.04
C SER A 418 -11.42 19.83 -19.66
N ALA A 419 -11.13 18.53 -19.70
CA ALA A 419 -12.10 17.49 -19.32
C ALA A 419 -12.37 17.50 -17.81
N TRP A 420 -11.33 17.65 -17.00
CA TRP A 420 -11.46 17.83 -15.55
C TRP A 420 -12.28 19.09 -15.23
N TRP A 421 -11.92 20.24 -15.82
CA TRP A 421 -12.59 21.50 -15.51
C TRP A 421 -14.07 21.50 -15.85
N ARG A 422 -14.49 20.91 -16.98
CA ARG A 422 -15.91 20.79 -17.36
C ARG A 422 -16.75 20.05 -16.33
N GLU A 423 -16.16 19.08 -15.62
CA GLU A 423 -16.84 18.39 -14.53
C GLU A 423 -16.78 19.21 -13.24
N THR A 424 -15.60 19.70 -12.87
CA THR A 424 -15.39 20.49 -11.65
C THR A 424 -16.22 21.77 -11.60
N ALA A 425 -16.37 22.46 -12.73
CA ALA A 425 -17.19 23.68 -12.85
C ALA A 425 -18.70 23.43 -12.60
N ARG A 426 -19.14 22.16 -12.56
CA ARG A 426 -20.52 21.81 -12.20
C ARG A 426 -20.78 21.80 -10.70
N ASP A 427 -19.74 21.89 -9.86
CA ASP A 427 -19.93 22.07 -8.42
C ASP A 427 -20.74 23.35 -8.17
N PRO A 428 -21.87 23.31 -7.45
CA PRO A 428 -22.68 24.48 -7.15
C PRO A 428 -21.89 25.67 -6.58
N ARG A 429 -20.83 25.41 -5.79
CA ARG A 429 -19.96 26.43 -5.20
C ARG A 429 -19.20 27.20 -6.27
N LEU A 430 -18.68 26.51 -7.28
CA LEU A 430 -17.99 27.13 -8.41
C LEU A 430 -18.96 27.74 -9.41
N ARG A 431 -20.05 27.05 -9.72
CA ARG A 431 -21.07 27.51 -10.68
C ARG A 431 -21.58 28.91 -10.35
N SER A 432 -21.80 29.22 -9.06
CA SER A 432 -22.22 30.56 -8.63
C SER A 432 -21.21 31.66 -8.98
N ARG A 433 -19.91 31.36 -8.96
CA ARG A 433 -18.83 32.32 -9.29
C ARG A 433 -18.61 32.47 -10.80
N LEU A 434 -19.00 31.45 -11.56
CA LEU A 434 -18.88 31.35 -13.02
C LEU A 434 -20.18 31.75 -13.75
N ALA A 435 -21.19 32.27 -13.05
CA ALA A 435 -22.52 32.51 -13.60
C ALA A 435 -22.60 33.65 -14.63
N ALA A 436 -21.62 34.56 -14.63
CA ALA A 436 -21.51 35.65 -15.60
C ALA A 436 -20.48 35.29 -16.67
N PRO A 437 -20.56 35.88 -17.88
CA PRO A 437 -19.53 35.72 -18.90
C PRO A 437 -18.15 36.01 -18.33
N CYS A 438 -17.25 35.04 -18.44
CA CYS A 438 -15.89 35.14 -17.94
C CYS A 438 -14.94 34.26 -18.75
N THR A 439 -13.65 34.46 -18.56
CA THR A 439 -12.57 33.58 -19.01
C THR A 439 -11.91 32.97 -17.80
N VAL A 440 -11.75 31.65 -17.80
CA VAL A 440 -10.99 30.91 -16.81
C VAL A 440 -9.59 30.68 -17.34
N ARG A 441 -8.58 31.12 -16.59
CA ARG A 441 -7.17 30.97 -16.92
C ARG A 441 -6.55 29.97 -15.95
N PHE A 442 -5.81 29.03 -16.50
CA PHE A 442 -5.05 28.04 -15.76
C PHE A 442 -3.57 28.34 -15.91
N ALA A 443 -2.85 28.34 -14.79
CA ALA A 443 -1.40 28.48 -14.77
C ALA A 443 -0.78 27.45 -13.82
N ARG A 444 0.46 27.04 -14.09
CA ARG A 444 1.31 26.36 -13.11
C ARG A 444 2.11 27.45 -12.40
N ALA A 445 2.14 27.40 -11.08
CA ALA A 445 2.99 28.26 -10.28
C ALA A 445 3.80 27.43 -9.27
N PHE A 446 4.78 28.07 -8.64
CA PHE A 446 5.55 27.51 -7.54
C PHE A 446 5.29 28.32 -6.27
N VAL A 447 4.87 27.63 -5.21
CA VAL A 447 4.58 28.22 -3.91
C VAL A 447 5.61 27.76 -2.90
N SER A 448 6.07 28.67 -2.04
CA SER A 448 6.98 28.33 -0.93
C SER A 448 6.31 27.31 -0.01
N VAL A 449 7.08 26.30 0.42
CA VAL A 449 6.66 25.31 1.43
C VAL A 449 7.18 25.63 2.83
N ASP A 450 8.06 26.63 2.96
CA ASP A 450 8.57 27.10 4.24
C ASP A 450 7.40 27.66 5.09
N PRO A 451 7.14 27.07 6.28
CA PRO A 451 6.05 27.51 7.15
C PRO A 451 6.11 29.00 7.52
N ASP A 452 7.31 29.56 7.69
CA ASP A 452 7.50 30.93 8.14
C ASP A 452 7.25 31.91 6.96
N GLN A 453 7.65 31.55 5.74
CA GLN A 453 7.36 32.34 4.53
C GLN A 453 5.89 32.29 4.11
N ARG A 454 5.22 31.14 4.27
CA ARG A 454 3.79 31.00 3.95
C ARG A 454 2.89 31.82 4.87
N ALA A 455 3.30 32.02 6.12
CA ALA A 455 2.56 32.85 7.08
C ALA A 455 2.67 34.35 6.75
N SER A 456 3.75 34.76 6.07
CA SER A 456 3.94 36.11 5.55
C SER A 456 3.37 36.27 4.13
N ALA A 457 2.99 37.49 3.74
CA ALA A 457 2.50 37.81 2.40
C ALA A 457 3.53 37.56 1.26
N THR A 458 4.73 37.09 1.58
CA THR A 458 5.80 36.72 0.63
C THR A 458 5.62 35.31 0.03
N GLY A 459 4.65 34.53 0.53
CA GLY A 459 4.28 33.20 0.00
C GLY A 459 3.43 33.24 -1.28
N GLU A 460 3.32 34.39 -1.96
CA GLU A 460 2.62 34.47 -3.24
C GLU A 460 3.29 33.56 -4.28
N PRO A 461 2.48 32.88 -5.13
CA PRO A 461 3.00 32.04 -6.20
C PRO A 461 3.94 32.81 -7.12
N ARG A 462 5.11 32.22 -7.37
CA ARG A 462 6.12 32.73 -8.30
C ARG A 462 6.08 31.94 -9.59
N ASP A 463 6.64 32.54 -10.64
CA ASP A 463 6.87 31.90 -11.94
C ASP A 463 5.61 31.27 -12.55
N GLU A 464 4.54 32.06 -12.62
CA GLU A 464 3.28 31.62 -13.23
C GLU A 464 3.45 31.35 -14.73
N VAL A 465 3.42 30.07 -15.09
CA VAL A 465 3.46 29.61 -16.48
C VAL A 465 2.03 29.34 -16.95
N PRO A 466 1.50 30.08 -17.95
CA PRO A 466 0.15 29.84 -18.46
C PRO A 466 0.04 28.46 -19.11
N LEU A 467 -1.03 27.74 -18.80
CA LEU A 467 -1.30 26.39 -19.28
C LEU A 467 -2.45 26.34 -20.29
N LEU A 468 -3.56 27.01 -19.99
CA LEU A 468 -4.79 26.96 -20.77
C LEU A 468 -5.71 28.14 -20.42
N GLU A 469 -6.51 28.59 -21.39
CA GLU A 469 -7.61 29.53 -21.17
C GLU A 469 -8.89 28.94 -21.76
N LEU A 470 -10.00 29.03 -21.02
CA LEU A 470 -11.32 28.56 -21.45
C LEU A 470 -12.38 29.63 -21.20
N PRO A 471 -13.37 29.81 -22.08
CA PRO A 471 -14.54 30.59 -21.73
C PRO A 471 -15.32 29.89 -20.61
N CYS A 472 -15.93 30.66 -19.72
CA CYS A 472 -16.99 30.16 -18.85
C CYS A 472 -18.14 29.74 -19.76
N GLU A 473 -18.42 28.44 -19.86
CA GLU A 473 -19.58 27.96 -20.62
C GLU A 473 -20.85 28.56 -20.01
N ASP A 474 -21.68 29.22 -20.82
CA ASP A 474 -23.00 29.68 -20.39
C ASP A 474 -23.75 28.49 -19.78
N GLY A 475 -24.25 28.63 -18.56
CA GLY A 475 -24.95 27.58 -17.82
C GLY A 475 -26.29 27.12 -18.42
N ALA A 476 -26.47 27.23 -19.74
CA ALA A 476 -27.72 27.07 -20.46
C ALA A 476 -27.64 26.08 -21.64
N THR A 477 -27.16 24.84 -21.44
CA THR A 477 -27.79 23.70 -22.11
C THR A 477 -27.42 22.36 -21.45
N PRO A 478 -28.38 21.61 -20.87
CA PRO A 478 -28.15 20.18 -20.68
C PRO A 478 -28.02 19.52 -22.07
N PRO A 479 -27.21 18.46 -22.22
CA PRO A 479 -27.15 17.74 -23.48
C PRO A 479 -28.56 17.26 -23.84
N ARG A 480 -29.11 17.74 -24.95
CA ARG A 480 -30.31 17.14 -25.54
C ARG A 480 -29.98 15.67 -25.80
N ALA A 481 -30.63 14.77 -25.07
CA ALA A 481 -30.73 13.38 -25.50
C ALA A 481 -31.28 13.40 -26.93
N ARG A 482 -30.48 12.96 -27.90
CA ARG A 482 -30.99 12.73 -29.24
C ARG A 482 -31.85 11.45 -29.19
N PRO A 483 -33.03 11.44 -29.83
CA PRO A 483 -33.91 10.28 -29.89
C PRO A 483 -33.26 9.09 -30.58
#